data_AF-A0A0H3AEY7-F1
#
_entry.id   AF-A0A0H3AEY7-F1
#
_cell.length_a   1.000
_cell.length_b   1.000
_cell.length_c   1.000
_cell.angle_alpha   90.00
_cell.angle_beta   90.00
_cell.angle_gamma   90.00
#
_symmetry.space_group_name_H-M   'P 1'
#
loop_
_entity.id
_entity.type
_entity.pdbx_description
1 polymer ?
#
loop_
_entity_poly.entity_id
_entity_poly.type
_entity_poly.pdbx_seq_one_letter_code
_entity_poly.pdbx_strand_id
1 'polypeptide(L)'
;MRESELKITATVKNKLTDDENAELPVELNFKSLADFAPDAVASQVPELKKLIELREALVALKGPLGNIPAFRERLQSLLNSEESREKLLAELNLLSGQEEPQA
;
A
#
# COMPACT_ATOMS: atom_id res chain seq x y z
N MET A 1 -11.69 23.91 -13.00
CA MET A 1 -11.77 22.60 -12.34
C MET A 1 -11.63 22.74 -10.84
N ARG A 2 -10.59 23.42 -10.34
CA ARG A 2 -10.51 23.72 -8.90
C ARG A 2 -11.75 24.45 -8.36
N GLU A 3 -12.13 25.56 -8.98
CA GLU A 3 -13.30 26.35 -8.54
C GLU A 3 -14.65 25.67 -8.80
N SER A 4 -14.70 24.57 -9.56
CA SER A 4 -15.93 23.80 -9.77
C SER A 4 -16.14 22.73 -8.70
N GLU A 5 -15.17 22.50 -7.81
CA GLU A 5 -15.24 21.54 -6.70
C GLU A 5 -15.87 20.19 -7.14
N LEU A 6 -15.34 19.64 -8.24
CA LEU A 6 -15.87 18.40 -8.81
C LEU A 6 -15.56 17.25 -7.86
N LYS A 7 -16.58 16.85 -7.11
CA LYS A 7 -16.56 15.70 -6.21
C LYS A 7 -17.32 14.53 -6.83
N ILE A 8 -16.68 13.36 -6.86
CA ILE A 8 -17.30 12.11 -7.30
C ILE A 8 -17.33 11.16 -6.12
N THR A 9 -18.53 10.81 -5.67
CA THR A 9 -18.74 9.78 -4.66
C THR A 9 -19.50 8.64 -5.32
N ALA A 10 -18.88 7.46 -5.34
CA ALA A 10 -19.44 6.28 -5.98
C ALA A 10 -19.10 5.04 -5.19
N THR A 11 -19.91 3.99 -5.34
CA THR A 11 -19.59 2.65 -4.83
C THR A 11 -19.16 1.80 -6.01
N VAL A 12 -17.94 1.27 -5.94
CA VAL A 12 -17.34 0.45 -7.01
C VAL A 12 -17.12 -0.97 -6.51
N LYS A 13 -16.84 -1.91 -7.42
CA LYS A 13 -16.52 -3.28 -7.03
C LYS A 13 -15.15 -3.35 -6.37
N ASN A 14 -15.08 -4.01 -5.23
CA ASN A 14 -13.83 -4.24 -4.53
C ASN A 14 -13.09 -5.42 -5.19
N LYS A 15 -11.81 -5.21 -5.53
CA LYS A 15 -10.92 -6.23 -6.09
C LYS A 15 -9.60 -6.35 -5.30
N LEU A 16 -9.60 -5.85 -4.07
CA LEU A 16 -8.47 -5.94 -3.14
C LEU A 16 -8.54 -7.19 -2.26
N THR A 17 -9.69 -7.88 -2.26
CA THR A 17 -9.98 -9.10 -1.52
C THR A 17 -10.57 -10.15 -2.45
N ASP A 18 -10.62 -11.40 -1.99
CA ASP A 18 -11.13 -12.55 -2.73
C ASP A 18 -12.67 -12.63 -2.76
N ASP A 19 -13.36 -11.73 -2.05
CA ASP A 19 -14.83 -11.63 -2.08
C ASP A 19 -15.32 -10.95 -3.37
N GLU A 20 -15.99 -11.73 -4.22
CA GLU A 20 -16.50 -11.28 -5.51
C GLU A 20 -17.66 -10.27 -5.41
N ASN A 21 -18.41 -10.31 -4.30
CA ASN A 21 -19.55 -9.42 -4.06
C ASN A 21 -19.19 -8.18 -3.25
N ALA A 22 -17.93 -8.05 -2.82
CA ALA A 22 -17.49 -6.91 -2.04
C ALA A 22 -17.55 -5.61 -2.85
N GLU A 23 -17.94 -4.55 -2.17
CA GLU A 23 -18.02 -3.19 -2.72
C GLU A 23 -17.11 -2.25 -1.92
N LEU A 24 -16.61 -1.21 -2.59
CA LEU A 24 -15.71 -0.22 -2.03
C LEU A 24 -16.26 1.18 -2.36
N PRO A 25 -16.71 1.96 -1.36
CA PRO A 25 -17.04 3.35 -1.57
C PRO A 25 -15.76 4.17 -1.82
N VAL A 26 -15.82 5.09 -2.78
CA VAL A 26 -14.73 6.01 -3.09
C VAL A 26 -15.25 7.45 -3.07
N GLU A 27 -14.40 8.36 -2.60
CA GLU A 27 -14.61 9.79 -2.65
C GLU A 27 -13.43 10.44 -3.36
N LEU A 28 -13.69 11.05 -4.52
CA LEU A 28 -12.68 11.71 -5.35
C LEU A 28 -12.96 13.21 -5.44
N ASN A 29 -11.92 14.00 -5.32
CA ASN A 29 -11.93 15.45 -5.43
C ASN A 29 -10.97 15.87 -6.55
N PHE A 30 -11.51 16.46 -7.62
CA PHE A 30 -10.73 16.88 -8.78
C PHE A 30 -10.55 18.41 -8.80
N LYS A 31 -9.30 18.85 -8.67
CA LYS A 31 -8.86 20.24 -8.68
C LYS A 31 -8.14 20.61 -9.97
N SER A 32 -7.51 19.65 -10.63
CA SER A 32 -6.73 19.81 -11.85
C SER A 32 -6.98 18.67 -12.84
N LEU A 33 -6.52 18.83 -14.08
CA LEU A 33 -6.57 17.75 -15.07
C LEU A 33 -5.69 16.54 -14.68
N ALA A 34 -4.62 16.77 -13.90
CA ALA A 34 -3.76 15.69 -13.43
C ALA A 34 -4.47 14.77 -12.44
N ASP A 35 -5.56 15.22 -11.81
CA ASP A 35 -6.28 14.40 -10.82
C ASP A 35 -7.08 13.26 -11.45
N PHE A 36 -7.24 13.27 -12.79
CA PHE A 36 -7.77 12.13 -13.54
C PHE A 36 -6.74 11.01 -13.76
N ALA A 37 -5.45 11.27 -13.50
CA ALA A 37 -4.42 10.25 -13.59
C ALA A 37 -4.58 9.21 -12.46
N PRO A 38 -4.25 7.93 -12.72
CA PRO A 38 -4.40 6.86 -11.74
C PRO A 38 -3.59 7.11 -10.47
N ASP A 39 -2.44 7.76 -10.57
CA ASP A 39 -1.58 8.07 -9.41
C ASP A 39 -2.31 9.00 -8.42
N ALA A 40 -2.99 10.03 -8.94
CA ALA A 40 -3.75 10.98 -8.13
C ALA A 40 -5.05 10.37 -7.57
N VAL A 41 -5.74 9.55 -8.36
CA VAL A 41 -6.94 8.80 -7.91
C VAL A 41 -6.57 7.82 -6.81
N ALA A 42 -5.53 7.00 -7.00
CA ALA A 42 -5.09 6.03 -6.00
C ALA A 42 -4.56 6.70 -4.72
N SER A 43 -3.98 7.91 -4.85
CA SER A 43 -3.56 8.71 -3.70
C SER A 43 -4.71 9.27 -2.86
N GLN A 44 -5.94 9.31 -3.40
CA GLN A 44 -7.14 9.77 -2.70
C GLN A 44 -7.92 8.61 -2.04
N VAL A 45 -7.72 7.38 -2.49
CA VAL A 45 -8.35 6.17 -1.92
C VAL A 45 -7.42 5.54 -0.87
N PRO A 46 -7.75 5.61 0.43
CA PRO A 46 -6.85 5.17 1.52
C PRO A 46 -6.32 3.75 1.36
N GLU A 47 -7.14 2.83 0.88
CA GLU A 47 -6.80 1.43 0.66
C GLU A 47 -5.73 1.27 -0.43
N LEU A 48 -5.79 2.07 -1.49
CA LEU A 48 -4.81 2.05 -2.58
C LEU A 48 -3.51 2.77 -2.20
N LYS A 49 -3.56 3.80 -1.35
CA LYS A 49 -2.36 4.46 -0.81
C LYS A 49 -1.45 3.46 -0.10
N LYS A 50 -2.01 2.59 0.73
CA LYS A 50 -1.25 1.55 1.45
C LYS A 50 -0.52 0.62 0.48
N LEU A 51 -1.12 0.30 -0.67
CA LEU A 51 -0.48 -0.51 -1.71
C LEU A 51 0.65 0.23 -2.44
N ILE A 52 0.51 1.54 -2.66
CA ILE A 52 1.56 2.38 -3.23
C ILE A 52 2.74 2.46 -2.26
N GLU A 53 2.49 2.74 -0.98
CA GLU A 53 3.53 2.79 0.06
C GLU A 53 4.27 1.44 0.17
N LEU A 54 3.53 0.33 0.12
CA LEU A 54 4.12 -1.01 0.08
C LEU A 54 5.01 -1.18 -1.17
N ARG A 55 4.53 -0.76 -2.34
CA ARG A 55 5.32 -0.82 -3.58
C ARG A 55 6.59 0.02 -3.46
N GLU A 56 6.52 1.22 -2.90
CA GLU A 56 7.68 2.09 -2.68
C GLU A 56 8.69 1.45 -1.74
N ALA A 57 8.24 0.86 -0.64
CA ALA A 57 9.09 0.12 0.29
C ALA A 57 9.79 -1.06 -0.40
N LEU A 58 9.07 -1.82 -1.24
CA LEU A 58 9.62 -2.94 -2.00
C LEU A 58 10.63 -2.48 -3.07
N VAL A 59 10.36 -1.35 -3.74
CA VAL A 59 11.29 -0.76 -4.71
C VAL A 59 12.55 -0.26 -4.02
N ALA A 60 12.43 0.40 -2.86
CA ALA A 60 13.56 0.82 -2.05
C ALA A 60 14.39 -0.38 -1.59
N LEU A 61 13.74 -1.48 -1.20
CA LEU A 61 14.40 -2.73 -0.81
C LEU A 61 15.13 -3.42 -1.98
N LYS A 62 14.60 -3.28 -3.21
CA LYS A 62 15.19 -3.88 -4.43
C LYS A 62 16.61 -3.35 -4.71
N GLY A 63 16.89 -2.09 -4.43
CA GLY A 63 18.21 -1.47 -4.65
C GLY A 63 19.34 -2.15 -3.85
N PRO A 64 19.27 -2.15 -2.51
CA PRO A 64 20.23 -2.84 -1.64
C PRO A 64 20.35 -4.34 -1.92
N LEU A 65 19.24 -5.02 -2.27
CA LEU A 65 19.24 -6.44 -2.64
C LEU A 65 20.11 -6.77 -3.87
N GLY A 66 20.18 -5.85 -4.85
CA GLY A 66 20.99 -6.05 -6.05
C GLY A 66 22.47 -5.73 -5.86
N ASN A 67 22.78 -4.76 -5.00
CA ASN A 67 24.12 -4.18 -4.90
C ASN A 67 24.93 -4.66 -3.68
N ILE A 68 24.30 -5.24 -2.67
CA ILE A 68 24.96 -5.68 -1.42
C ILE A 68 24.77 -7.20 -1.25
N PRO A 69 25.74 -8.03 -1.69
CA PRO A 69 25.66 -9.49 -1.56
C PRO A 69 25.45 -9.97 -0.12
N ALA A 70 26.07 -9.27 0.85
CA ALA A 70 25.92 -9.56 2.27
C ALA A 70 24.48 -9.34 2.79
N PHE A 71 23.72 -8.42 2.19
CA PHE A 71 22.32 -8.18 2.55
C PHE A 71 21.45 -9.38 2.14
N ARG A 72 21.69 -9.94 0.95
CA ARG A 72 21.01 -11.16 0.48
C ARG A 72 21.29 -12.35 1.40
N GLU A 73 22.55 -12.57 1.77
CA GLU A 73 22.97 -13.69 2.63
C GLU A 73 22.37 -13.59 4.05
N ARG A 74 22.33 -12.38 4.61
CA ARG A 74 21.66 -12.08 5.88
C ARG A 74 20.15 -12.31 5.80
N LEU A 75 19.49 -11.86 4.73
CA LEU A 75 18.06 -12.08 4.50
C LEU A 75 17.73 -13.58 4.41
N GLN A 76 18.53 -14.36 3.67
CA GLN A 76 18.37 -15.81 3.60
C GLN A 76 18.57 -16.47 4.97
N SER A 77 19.57 -16.03 5.73
CA SER A 77 19.82 -16.54 7.09
C SER A 77 18.65 -16.25 8.04
N LEU A 78 18.02 -15.06 7.91
CA LEU A 78 16.85 -14.67 8.69
C LEU A 78 15.59 -15.44 8.25
N LEU A 79 15.43 -15.73 6.95
CA LEU A 79 14.31 -16.51 6.42
C LEU A 79 14.37 -18.00 6.81
N ASN A 80 15.57 -18.55 6.98
CA ASN A 80 15.79 -19.95 7.35
C ASN A 80 15.51 -20.24 8.83
N SER A 81 15.28 -19.20 9.65
CA SER A 81 14.97 -19.33 11.07
C SER A 81 13.55 -18.81 11.34
N GLU A 82 12.63 -19.72 11.65
CA GLU A 82 11.23 -19.39 12.00
C GLU A 82 11.15 -18.37 13.15
N GLU A 83 12.02 -18.47 14.17
CA GLU A 83 12.07 -17.52 15.30
C GLU A 83 12.46 -16.10 14.84
N SER A 84 13.42 -15.99 13.93
CA SER A 84 13.87 -14.69 13.40
C SER A 84 12.81 -14.08 12.49
N ARG A 85 12.09 -14.92 11.75
CA ARG A 85 10.99 -14.51 10.88
C ARG A 85 9.82 -13.94 11.68
N GLU A 86 9.43 -14.58 12.79
CA GLU A 86 8.36 -14.07 13.65
C GLU A 86 8.73 -12.73 14.29
N LYS A 87 9.98 -12.55 14.74
CA LYS A 87 10.44 -11.26 15.28
C LYS A 87 10.41 -10.14 14.24
N LEU A 88 10.84 -10.43 13.01
CA LEU A 88 10.78 -9.48 11.89
C LEU A 88 9.33 -9.13 11.52
N LEU A 89 8.44 -10.11 11.51
CA LEU A 89 7.01 -9.87 11.27
C LEU A 89 6.38 -9.01 12.37
N ALA A 90 6.78 -9.22 13.63
CA ALA A 90 6.33 -8.39 14.75
C ALA A 90 6.84 -6.93 14.62
N GLU A 91 8.09 -6.72 14.22
CA GLU A 91 8.63 -5.38 13.98
C GLU A 91 7.97 -4.70 12.77
N LEU A 92 7.72 -5.44 11.68
CA LEU A 92 7.02 -4.92 10.51
C LEU A 92 5.56 -4.58 10.82
N ASN A 93 4.88 -5.42 11.62
CA ASN A 93 3.52 -5.15 12.11
C ASN A 93 3.47 -3.96 13.07
N LEU A 94 4.53 -3.72 13.85
CA LEU A 94 4.61 -2.52 14.70
C LEU A 94 4.79 -1.25 13.85
N LEU A 95 5.49 -1.34 12.73
CA LEU A 95 5.68 -0.25 11.77
C LEU A 95 4.43 0.01 10.91
N SER A 96 3.62 -1.02 10.63
CA SER A 96 2.34 -0.90 9.91
C SER A 96 1.12 -0.73 10.83
N GLY A 97 1.30 -0.88 12.15
CA GLY A 97 0.24 -1.02 13.16
C GLY A 97 -0.20 0.27 13.86
N GLN A 98 -0.30 1.38 13.14
CA GLN A 98 -1.23 2.46 13.51
C GLN A 98 -2.33 2.52 12.44
N GLU A 99 -3.27 1.57 12.49
CA GLU A 99 -4.65 1.62 11.95
C GLU A 99 -5.17 0.19 11.70
N GLU A 100 -5.52 -0.52 12.77
CA GLU A 100 -6.62 -1.49 12.70
C GLU A 100 -7.91 -0.72 13.01
N PRO A 101 -8.89 -0.64 12.10
CA PRO A 101 -10.23 -0.24 12.47
C PRO A 101 -10.84 -1.39 13.29
N GLN A 102 -11.15 -1.11 14.55
CA GLN A 102 -12.03 -1.95 15.36
C GLN A 102 -13.38 -2.11 14.66
N ALA A 103 -13.91 -3.33 14.77
CA ALA A 103 -15.18 -3.85 14.24
C ALA A 103 -16.37 -2.88 14.23
#